data_AF-A0A9W5S1M8-F1
#
_entry.id   AF-A0A9W5S1M8-F1
#
_cell.length_a   1.000
_cell.length_b   1.000
_cell.length_c   1.000
_cell.angle_alpha   90.00
_cell.angle_beta   90.00
_cell.angle_gamma   90.00
#
_symmetry.space_group_name_H-M   'P 1'
#
loop_
_entity.id
_entity.type
_entity.pdbx_description
1 polymer ?
#
loop_
_entity_poly.entity_id
_entity_poly.type
_entity_poly.pdbx_seq_one_letter_code
_entity_poly.pdbx_strand_id
1 'polypeptide(L)'
;MLKRCPCGTDMYIKMRTVIYSGKVEIDNVPVYSCPVCSRSEVFPEVKPDLTGLIGRLGAKPEKQTFSFNEWNEWADVLLKACSDKKQPERSDINRLIEERVNALLDMYLLAGSLNDAVWREELQKRLSQFSRQVPST
;
A
#
# COMPACT_ATOMS: atom_id res chain seq x y z
N MET A 1 14.73 1.15 -2.57
CA MET A 1 13.87 0.79 -1.42
C MET A 1 14.61 -0.22 -0.56
N LEU A 2 15.73 0.19 0.01
CA LEU A 2 16.51 -0.62 0.94
C LEU A 2 16.42 0.08 2.28
N LYS A 3 15.86 -0.61 3.28
CA LYS A 3 15.79 -0.11 4.64
C LYS A 3 16.71 -0.97 5.49
N ARG A 4 17.68 -0.35 6.16
CA ARG A 4 18.54 -1.07 7.10
C ARG A 4 17.86 -1.17 8.46
N CYS A 5 17.82 -2.38 9.00
CA CYS A 5 17.35 -2.60 10.36
C CYS A 5 18.40 -2.09 11.36
N PRO A 6 18.01 -1.63 12.57
CA PRO A 6 18.97 -1.30 13.63
C PRO A 6 19.88 -2.45 14.07
N CYS A 7 19.55 -3.71 13.75
CA CYS A 7 20.45 -4.85 13.95
C CYS A 7 21.54 -4.99 12.87
N GLY A 8 21.58 -4.10 11.87
CA GLY A 8 22.58 -4.07 10.79
C GLY A 8 22.19 -4.81 9.51
N THR A 9 21.13 -5.64 9.52
CA THR A 9 20.67 -6.40 8.35
C THR A 9 19.67 -5.62 7.51
N ASP A 10 19.65 -5.86 6.21
CA ASP A 10 18.64 -5.29 5.32
C ASP A 10 17.25 -5.89 5.59
N MET A 11 16.24 -5.03 5.52
CA MET A 11 14.84 -5.40 5.60
C MET A 11 14.26 -5.57 4.21
N TYR A 12 13.33 -6.51 4.08
CA TYR A 12 12.60 -6.78 2.83
C TYR A 12 11.10 -6.60 3.04
N ILE A 13 10.38 -6.30 1.97
CA ILE A 13 8.93 -6.11 2.03
C ILE A 13 8.23 -7.47 2.12
N LYS A 14 7.23 -7.56 2.99
CA LYS A 14 6.29 -8.68 3.12
C LYS A 14 4.88 -8.14 3.26
N MET A 15 3.91 -8.88 2.75
CA MET A 15 2.49 -8.62 3.01
C MET A 15 2.11 -9.31 4.33
N ARG A 16 1.43 -8.59 5.22
CA ARG A 16 0.96 -9.12 6.52
C ARG A 16 -0.47 -8.70 6.81
N THR A 17 -1.13 -9.48 7.65
CA THR A 17 -2.39 -9.11 8.29
C THR A 17 -2.11 -8.25 9.53
N VAL A 18 -2.74 -7.09 9.61
CA VAL A 18 -2.78 -6.24 10.81
C VAL A 18 -4.07 -6.53 11.55
N ILE A 19 -3.96 -6.88 12.83
CA ILE A 19 -5.11 -7.16 13.70
C ILE A 19 -5.38 -5.92 14.57
N TYR A 20 -6.57 -5.33 14.45
CA TYR A 20 -7.01 -4.18 15.24
C TYR A 20 -8.14 -4.57 16.19
N SER A 21 -8.00 -4.21 17.48
CA SER A 21 -8.97 -4.48 18.54
C SER A 21 -9.35 -5.97 18.71
N GLY A 22 -8.55 -6.90 18.16
CA GLY A 22 -8.86 -8.34 18.13
C GLY A 22 -10.09 -8.71 17.30
N LYS A 23 -10.65 -7.78 16.53
CA LYS A 23 -11.91 -7.96 15.79
C LYS A 23 -11.77 -7.67 14.30
N VAL A 24 -10.87 -6.77 13.93
CA VAL A 24 -10.67 -6.38 12.54
C VAL A 24 -9.36 -6.95 12.04
N GLU A 25 -9.43 -7.68 10.95
CA GLU A 25 -8.27 -8.18 10.22
C GLU A 25 -8.10 -7.33 8.95
N ILE A 26 -6.92 -6.72 8.79
CA ILE A 26 -6.60 -5.92 7.62
C ILE A 26 -5.47 -6.66 6.88
N ASP A 27 -5.84 -7.37 5.84
CA ASP A 27 -4.94 -8.17 5.02
C ASP A 27 -4.16 -7.31 4.04
N ASN A 28 -3.07 -7.90 3.51
CA ASN A 28 -2.23 -7.28 2.48
C ASN A 28 -1.67 -5.91 2.87
N VAL A 29 -1.28 -5.75 4.13
CA VAL A 29 -0.53 -4.56 4.57
C VAL A 29 0.96 -4.77 4.30
N PRO A 30 1.61 -3.92 3.47
CA PRO A 30 3.03 -4.02 3.23
C PRO A 30 3.84 -3.58 4.45
N VAL A 31 4.76 -4.43 4.88
CA VAL A 31 5.69 -4.16 5.99
C VAL A 31 7.12 -4.47 5.57
N TYR A 32 8.05 -3.63 5.99
CA TYR A 32 9.45 -4.03 6.08
C TYR A 32 9.60 -5.07 7.18
N SER A 33 10.25 -6.19 6.90
CA SER A 33 10.56 -7.24 7.86
C SER A 33 12.06 -7.54 7.85
N CYS A 34 12.67 -7.58 9.04
CA CYS A 34 14.04 -8.03 9.20
C CYS A 34 14.08 -9.56 9.35
N PRO A 35 14.93 -10.29 8.59
CA PRO A 35 15.01 -11.74 8.70
C PRO A 35 15.73 -12.22 9.97
N VAL A 36 16.48 -11.35 10.65
CA VAL A 36 17.36 -11.73 11.78
C VAL A 36 16.70 -11.46 13.13
N CYS A 37 16.30 -10.21 13.40
CA CYS A 37 15.73 -9.82 14.70
C CYS A 37 14.20 -9.82 14.73
N SER A 38 13.53 -10.26 13.65
CA SER A 38 12.07 -10.28 13.50
C SER A 38 11.36 -8.93 13.64
N ARG A 39 12.10 -7.81 13.67
CA ARG A 39 11.50 -6.47 13.67
C ARG A 39 10.72 -6.24 12.39
N SER A 40 9.51 -5.71 12.52
CA SER A 40 8.66 -5.30 11.40
C SER A 40 8.21 -3.85 11.54
N GLU A 41 8.06 -3.18 10.41
CA GLU A 41 7.55 -1.81 10.36
C GLU A 41 6.67 -1.64 9.13
N VAL A 42 5.51 -0.99 9.28
CA VAL A 42 4.64 -0.65 8.14
C VAL A 42 5.41 0.18 7.12
N PHE A 43 5.21 -0.13 5.84
CA PHE A 43 5.80 0.62 4.74
C PHE A 43 5.33 2.10 4.80
N PRO A 44 6.25 3.09 4.86
CA PRO A 44 5.91 4.48 5.19
C PRO A 44 4.79 5.09 4.34
N GLU A 45 4.81 4.82 3.05
CA GLU A 45 3.92 5.39 2.04
C GLU A 45 2.47 4.96 2.24
N VAL A 46 2.23 3.82 2.91
CA VAL A 46 0.87 3.36 3.25
C VAL A 46 0.40 3.74 4.64
N LYS A 47 1.31 4.20 5.52
CA LYS A 47 0.97 4.51 6.91
C LYS A 47 -0.20 5.49 7.03
N PRO A 48 -0.28 6.61 6.27
CA PRO A 48 -1.39 7.55 6.40
C PRO A 48 -2.75 6.94 6.05
N ASP A 49 -2.79 6.06 5.04
CA ASP A 49 -4.04 5.45 4.59
C ASP A 49 -4.47 4.32 5.55
N LEU A 50 -3.51 3.57 6.09
CA LEU A 50 -3.76 2.55 7.12
C LEU A 50 -4.28 3.18 8.42
N THR A 51 -3.65 4.25 8.91
CA THR A 51 -4.11 4.96 10.11
C THR A 51 -5.45 5.64 9.86
N GLY A 52 -5.69 6.17 8.66
CA GLY A 52 -6.99 6.69 8.24
C GLY A 52 -8.09 5.63 8.27
N LEU A 53 -7.81 4.41 7.79
CA LEU A 53 -8.73 3.28 7.88
C LEU A 53 -9.04 2.92 9.33
N ILE A 54 -8.01 2.74 10.17
CA ILE A 54 -8.18 2.45 11.60
C ILE A 54 -8.96 3.56 12.32
N GLY A 55 -8.70 4.82 11.97
CA GLY A 55 -9.43 5.97 12.51
C GLY A 55 -10.93 5.93 12.20
N ARG A 56 -11.31 5.54 10.98
CA ARG A 56 -12.72 5.38 10.58
C ARG A 56 -13.43 4.24 11.31
N LEU A 57 -12.70 3.20 11.70
CA LEU A 57 -13.25 2.05 12.43
C LEU A 57 -13.63 2.38 13.88
N GLY A 58 -13.01 3.42 14.47
CA GLY A 58 -13.26 3.84 15.84
C GLY A 58 -12.81 2.80 16.87
N ALA A 59 -13.08 3.07 18.16
CA ALA A 59 -12.54 2.28 19.27
C ALA A 59 -13.19 0.89 19.46
N LYS A 60 -14.41 0.69 18.95
CA LYS A 60 -15.20 -0.54 19.13
C LYS A 60 -15.76 -1.02 17.80
N PRO A 61 -14.90 -1.43 16.85
CA PRO A 61 -15.37 -1.94 15.57
C PRO A 61 -16.08 -3.28 15.73
N GLU A 62 -16.93 -3.59 14.75
CA GLU A 62 -17.48 -4.93 14.55
C GLU A 62 -16.41 -5.88 13.98
N LYS A 63 -16.70 -7.19 14.00
CA LYS A 63 -15.80 -8.18 13.43
C LYS A 63 -15.89 -8.13 11.90
N GLN A 64 -14.77 -7.87 11.24
CA GLN A 64 -14.72 -7.76 9.78
C GLN A 64 -13.29 -7.88 9.25
N THR A 65 -13.17 -8.15 7.95
CA THR A 65 -11.90 -8.29 7.26
C THR A 65 -11.82 -7.30 6.09
N PHE A 66 -10.67 -6.67 5.91
CA PHE A 66 -10.41 -5.74 4.80
C PHE A 66 -9.19 -6.20 4.01
N SER A 67 -9.30 -6.20 2.68
CA SER A 67 -8.15 -6.34 1.78
C SER A 67 -7.55 -4.96 1.50
N PHE A 68 -6.45 -4.60 2.15
CA PHE A 68 -5.92 -3.24 2.07
C PHE A 68 -5.49 -2.83 0.64
N ASN A 69 -5.05 -3.79 -0.16
CA ASN A 69 -4.67 -3.60 -1.57
C ASN A 69 -5.84 -3.18 -2.48
N GLU A 70 -7.11 -3.38 -2.09
CA GLU A 70 -8.24 -2.92 -2.92
C GLU A 70 -8.37 -1.38 -2.92
N TRP A 71 -7.81 -0.72 -1.90
CA TRP A 71 -8.01 0.71 -1.62
C TRP A 71 -6.69 1.49 -1.62
N ASN A 72 -5.56 0.79 -1.49
CA ASN A 72 -4.23 1.37 -1.47
C ASN A 72 -3.36 0.84 -2.62
N GLU A 73 -2.95 1.75 -3.50
CA GLU A 73 -2.23 1.47 -4.75
C GLU A 73 -0.81 0.94 -4.50
N TRP A 74 -0.14 1.41 -3.44
CA TRP A 74 1.16 0.86 -3.04
C TRP A 74 1.03 -0.59 -2.58
N ALA A 75 0.01 -0.90 -1.79
CA ALA A 75 -0.25 -2.26 -1.32
C ALA A 75 -0.57 -3.20 -2.50
N ASP A 76 -1.34 -2.76 -3.49
CA ASP A 76 -1.64 -3.53 -4.71
C ASP A 76 -0.38 -3.81 -5.54
N VAL A 77 0.41 -2.78 -5.84
CA VAL A 77 1.66 -2.93 -6.59
C VAL A 77 2.65 -3.85 -5.87
N LEU A 78 2.83 -3.69 -4.56
CA LEU A 78 3.75 -4.51 -3.78
C LEU A 78 3.26 -5.95 -3.64
N LEU A 79 1.95 -6.17 -3.52
CA LEU A 79 1.37 -7.51 -3.51
C LEU A 79 1.66 -8.24 -4.84
N LYS A 80 1.46 -7.57 -5.98
CA LYS A 80 1.77 -8.11 -7.31
C LYS A 80 3.25 -8.42 -7.44
N ALA A 81 4.12 -7.46 -7.10
CA ALA A 81 5.57 -7.63 -7.17
C ALA A 81 6.07 -8.81 -6.32
N CYS A 82 5.55 -8.96 -5.10
CA CYS A 82 5.91 -10.05 -4.19
C CYS A 82 5.30 -11.41 -4.57
N SER A 83 4.22 -11.42 -5.35
CA SER A 83 3.62 -12.65 -5.87
C SER A 83 4.42 -13.21 -7.06
N ASP A 84 4.93 -12.33 -7.91
CA ASP A 84 5.76 -12.71 -9.07
C ASP A 84 7.17 -13.14 -8.67
N LYS A 85 7.75 -12.47 -7.66
CA LYS A 85 9.13 -12.71 -7.19
C LYS A 85 9.20 -12.68 -5.67
N LYS A 86 9.93 -13.62 -5.07
CA LYS A 86 10.18 -13.66 -3.61
C LYS A 86 10.84 -12.37 -3.08
N GLN A 87 11.67 -11.73 -3.90
CA GLN A 87 12.32 -10.45 -3.60
C GLN A 87 12.30 -9.60 -4.88
N PRO A 88 11.27 -8.77 -5.09
CA PRO A 88 11.19 -7.93 -6.28
C PRO A 88 12.28 -6.86 -6.26
N GLU A 89 12.89 -6.61 -7.42
CA GLU A 89 13.84 -5.52 -7.57
C GLU A 89 13.12 -4.17 -7.69
N ARG A 90 13.86 -3.07 -7.51
CA ARG A 90 13.30 -1.73 -7.67
C ARG A 90 12.76 -1.49 -9.09
N SER A 91 13.41 -2.05 -10.10
CA SER A 91 12.99 -2.00 -11.50
C SER A 91 11.64 -2.68 -11.72
N ASP A 92 11.41 -3.84 -11.10
CA ASP A 92 10.13 -4.56 -11.17
C ASP A 92 8.99 -3.73 -10.58
N ILE A 93 9.23 -3.14 -9.41
CA ILE A 93 8.25 -2.29 -8.73
C ILE A 93 7.96 -1.04 -9.56
N ASN A 94 9.00 -0.36 -10.07
CA ASN A 94 8.83 0.84 -10.88
C ASN A 94 8.00 0.56 -12.14
N ARG A 95 8.24 -0.57 -12.82
CA ARG A 95 7.44 -0.99 -13.98
C ARG A 95 5.97 -1.16 -13.61
N LEU A 96 5.68 -1.85 -12.51
CA LEU A 96 4.30 -2.05 -12.03
C LEU A 96 3.63 -0.73 -11.61
N ILE A 97 4.38 0.21 -11.03
CA ILE A 97 3.87 1.56 -10.73
C ILE A 97 3.50 2.27 -12.04
N GLU A 98 4.38 2.26 -13.05
CA GLU A 98 4.13 2.91 -14.33
C GLU A 98 2.89 2.34 -15.03
N GLU A 99 2.80 1.01 -15.13
CA GLU A 99 1.63 0.32 -15.67
C GLU A 99 0.35 0.71 -14.93
N ARG A 100 0.42 0.78 -13.59
CA ARG A 100 -0.73 1.13 -12.78
C ARG A 100 -1.14 2.59 -12.90
N VAL A 101 -0.18 3.51 -12.94
CA VAL A 101 -0.43 4.95 -13.16
C VAL A 101 -1.07 5.17 -14.52
N ASN A 102 -0.56 4.55 -15.57
CA ASN A 102 -1.14 4.64 -16.92
C ASN A 102 -2.60 4.17 -16.92
N ALA A 103 -2.88 3.00 -16.33
CA ALA A 103 -4.25 2.49 -16.22
C ALA A 103 -5.19 3.44 -15.44
N LEU A 104 -4.72 4.06 -14.35
CA LEU A 104 -5.51 5.03 -13.58
C LEU A 104 -5.76 6.33 -14.37
N LEU A 105 -4.79 6.78 -15.16
CA LEU A 105 -4.93 7.95 -16.04
C LEU A 105 -5.94 7.68 -17.17
N ASP A 106 -5.89 6.51 -17.78
CA ASP A 106 -6.86 6.09 -18.81
C ASP A 106 -8.29 6.07 -18.24
N MET A 107 -8.47 5.50 -17.05
CA MET A 107 -9.76 5.53 -16.34
C MET A 107 -10.20 6.96 -16.01
N TYR A 108 -9.26 7.84 -15.65
CA TYR A 108 -9.57 9.22 -15.31
C TYR A 108 -10.06 10.01 -16.52
N LEU A 109 -9.45 9.79 -17.69
CA LEU A 109 -9.91 10.36 -18.96
C LEU A 109 -11.30 9.84 -19.33
N LEU A 110 -11.54 8.54 -19.16
CA LEU A 110 -12.85 7.94 -19.40
C LEU A 110 -13.92 8.54 -18.47
N ALA A 111 -13.65 8.64 -17.17
CA ALA A 111 -14.55 9.27 -16.20
C ALA A 111 -14.84 10.74 -16.58
N GLY A 112 -13.84 11.46 -17.09
CA GLY A 112 -13.97 12.79 -17.70
C GLY A 112 -14.94 12.83 -18.87
N SER A 113 -14.81 11.89 -19.81
CA SER A 113 -15.70 11.80 -20.97
C SER A 113 -17.16 11.50 -20.61
N LEU A 114 -17.38 10.84 -19.48
CA LEU A 114 -18.71 10.50 -18.95
C LEU A 114 -19.28 11.57 -17.99
N ASN A 115 -18.53 12.64 -17.73
CA ASN A 115 -18.86 13.67 -16.72
C ASN A 115 -19.11 13.10 -15.30
N ASP A 116 -18.48 11.97 -14.95
CA ASP A 116 -18.60 11.38 -13.63
C ASP A 116 -17.60 12.03 -12.66
N ALA A 117 -18.05 13.08 -11.97
CA ALA A 117 -17.21 13.83 -11.04
C ALA A 117 -16.78 13.00 -9.82
N VAL A 118 -17.63 12.09 -9.33
CA VAL A 118 -17.35 11.26 -8.16
C VAL A 118 -16.24 10.27 -8.48
N TRP A 119 -16.35 9.61 -9.64
CA TRP A 119 -15.34 8.66 -10.07
C TRP A 119 -13.99 9.34 -10.36
N ARG A 120 -14.01 10.54 -10.96
CA ARG A 120 -12.78 11.34 -11.15
C ARG A 120 -12.10 11.69 -9.84
N GLU A 121 -12.86 12.11 -8.83
CA GLU A 121 -12.29 12.44 -7.52
C GLU A 121 -11.68 11.21 -6.84
N GLU A 122 -12.33 10.05 -6.96
CA GLU A 122 -11.78 8.78 -6.48
C GLU A 122 -10.44 8.45 -7.17
N LEU A 123 -10.41 8.51 -8.51
CA LEU A 123 -9.19 8.22 -9.28
C LEU A 123 -8.06 9.21 -8.98
N GLN A 124 -8.38 10.49 -8.75
CA GLN A 124 -7.41 11.48 -8.30
C GLN A 124 -6.84 11.15 -6.93
N LYS A 125 -7.68 10.71 -5.97
CA LYS A 125 -7.22 10.25 -4.65
C LYS A 125 -6.29 9.04 -4.78
N ARG A 126 -6.60 8.09 -5.66
CA ARG A 126 -5.76 6.90 -5.91
C ARG A 126 -4.41 7.28 -6.53
N LEU A 127 -4.40 8.09 -7.58
CA LEU A 127 -3.17 8.62 -8.21
C LEU A 127 -2.29 9.37 -7.20
N SER A 128 -2.90 10.12 -6.28
CA SER A 128 -2.17 10.85 -5.24
C SER A 128 -1.35 9.96 -4.29
N GLN A 129 -1.63 8.65 -4.22
CA GLN A 129 -0.88 7.76 -3.35
C GLN A 129 0.56 7.54 -3.86
N PHE A 130 0.77 7.56 -5.19
CA PHE A 130 2.10 7.42 -5.78
C PHE A 130 2.93 8.72 -5.73
N SER A 131 2.27 9.89 -5.65
CA SER A 131 2.97 11.19 -5.56
C SER A 131 3.44 11.54 -4.15
N ARG A 132 2.98 10.80 -3.12
CA ARG A 132 3.47 10.90 -1.73
C ARG A 132 4.85 10.27 -1.58
N GLN A 133 5.84 10.74 -2.33
CA GLN A 133 7.23 10.43 -2.03
C GLN A 133 7.67 11.30 -0.86
N VAL A 134 7.85 10.68 0.31
CA VAL A 134 8.53 11.34 1.43
C VAL A 134 9.98 11.55 1.01
N PRO A 135 10.56 12.77 1.13
CA PRO A 135 11.97 12.96 0.85
C PRO A 135 12.77 12.04 1.77
N SER A 136 13.56 11.16 1.17
CA SER A 136 14.55 10.35 1.88
C SER A 136 15.63 11.29 2.41
N THR A 137 15.53 11.69 3.67
CA THR A 137 16.64 12.22 4.48
C THR A 137 17.40 11.09 5.13
#